data_AF-A0A1F8C0X2-F1
#
_entry.id   AF-A0A1F8C0X2-F1
#
_cell.length_a   1.000
_cell.length_b   1.000
_cell.length_c   1.000
_cell.angle_alpha   90.00
_cell.angle_beta   90.00
_cell.angle_gamma   90.00
#
_symmetry.space_group_name_H-M   'P 1'
#
loop_
_entity.id
_entity.type
_entity.pdbx_description
1 polymer ?
#
loop_
_entity_poly.entity_id
_entity_poly.type
_entity_poly.pdbx_seq_one_letter_code
_entity_poly.pdbx_strand_id
1 'polypeptide(L)' 'MAERLLYATNNSGKIYEVGKYLKTHGINIISPQDLGIVLDVDETGNTLEENATLKVMAYLQVVGTILWFLPMIQEWKLTP' A
#
# COMPACT_ATOMS: atom_id res chain seq x y z
N MET A 1 14.28 6.42 -10.75
CA MET A 1 13.63 5.31 -10.02
C MET A 1 12.16 5.32 -10.40
N ALA A 2 11.52 4.16 -10.59
CA ALA A 2 10.08 4.14 -10.81
C ALA A 2 9.35 4.41 -9.49
N GLU A 3 8.43 5.38 -9.48
CA GLU A 3 7.61 5.65 -8.31
C GLU A 3 6.68 4.46 -8.06
N ARG A 4 6.60 4.02 -6.79
CA ARG A 4 5.70 2.95 -6.39
C ARG A 4 4.52 3.55 -5.66
N LEU A 5 3.32 3.27 -6.14
CA LEU A 5 2.07 3.70 -5.53
C LEU A 5 1.39 2.50 -4.88
N LEU A 6 1.19 2.55 -3.56
CA LEU A 6 0.36 1.57 -2.88
C LEU A 6 -1.11 1.84 -3.20
N TYR A 7 -1.76 0.84 -3.80
CA TYR A 7 -3.19 0.88 -4.04
C TYR A 7 -3.88 -0.03 -3.03
N ALA A 8 -4.59 0.58 -2.07
CA ALA A 8 -5.18 -0.05 -0.86
C ALA A 8 -6.38 -1.00 -1.15
N THR A 9 -6.19 -1.94 -2.07
CA THR A 9 -7.16 -2.97 -2.45
C THR A 9 -6.44 -4.25 -2.87
N ASN A 10 -7.06 -5.39 -2.61
CA ASN A 10 -6.62 -6.70 -3.13
C ASN A 10 -7.46 -7.16 -4.34
N ASN A 11 -8.34 -6.30 -4.86
CA ASN A 11 -9.10 -6.62 -6.07
C ASN A 11 -8.19 -6.57 -7.30
N SER A 12 -7.87 -7.75 -7.84
CA SER A 12 -6.99 -7.93 -8.99
C SER A 12 -7.47 -7.21 -10.25
N GLY A 13 -8.79 -7.13 -10.48
CA GLY A 13 -9.38 -6.39 -11.60
C GLY A 13 -9.05 -4.90 -11.53
N LYS A 14 -9.30 -4.27 -10.37
CA LYS A 14 -8.99 -2.86 -10.15
C LYS A 14 -7.49 -2.57 -10.27
N ILE A 15 -6.65 -3.45 -9.70
CA ILE A 15 -5.18 -3.32 -9.80
C ILE A 15 -4.73 -3.38 -11.26
N TYR A 16 -5.27 -4.32 -12.04
CA TYR A 16 -4.91 -4.47 -13.45
C TYR A 16 -5.30 -3.25 -14.29
N GLU A 17 -6.53 -2.77 -14.14
CA GLU A 17 -7.04 -1.61 -14.89
C GLU A 17 -6.26 -0.34 -14.59
N VAL A 18 -6.13 0.01 -13.30
CA VAL A 18 -5.43 1.22 -12.87
C VAL A 18 -3.93 1.09 -13.15
N GLY A 19 -3.36 -0.10 -12.96
CA GLY A 19 -1.94 -0.37 -13.19
C GLY A 19 -1.56 -0.20 -14.66
N LYS A 20 -2.42 -0.63 -15.59
CA LYS A 20 -2.21 -0.41 -17.03
C LYS A 20 -2.14 1.08 -17.37
N TYR A 21 -3.01 1.89 -16.77
CA TYR A 21 -3.01 3.33 -16.98
C TYR A 21 -1.79 4.00 -16.33
N LEU A 22 -1.51 3.74 -15.06
CA LEU A 22 -0.41 4.42 -14.34
C LEU A 22 0.98 4.02 -14.85
N LYS A 23 1.13 2.82 -15.42
CA LYS A 23 2.38 2.38 -16.03
C LYS A 23 2.80 3.25 -17.21
N THR A 24 1.86 3.84 -17.96
CA THR A 24 2.20 4.77 -19.06
C THR A 24 2.84 6.06 -18.54
N HIS A 25 2.61 6.40 -17.28
CA HIS A 25 3.19 7.54 -16.57
C HIS A 25 4.44 7.17 -15.75
N GLY A 26 4.95 5.93 -15.87
CA GLY A 26 6.13 5.47 -15.12
C GLY A 26 5.88 5.15 -13.64
N ILE A 27 4.60 5.06 -13.24
CA ILE A 27 4.19 4.72 -11.87
C ILE A 27 3.86 3.22 -11.83
N ASN A 28 4.48 2.50 -10.90
CA ASN A 28 4.19 1.09 -10.65
C ASN A 28 3.24 0.97 -9.47
N ILE A 29 2.14 0.24 -9.65
CA ILE A 29 1.24 -0.10 -8.54
C ILE A 29 1.83 -1.25 -7.75
N ILE A 30 1.75 -1.14 -6.43
CA ILE A 30 1.92 -2.24 -5.48
C ILE A 30 0.61 -2.42 -4.70
N SER A 31 0.26 -3.66 -4.39
CA SER A 31 -0.89 -4.01 -3.57
C SER A 31 -0.47 -4.32 -2.13
N PRO A 32 -1.41 -4.34 -1.17
CA PRO A 32 -1.13 -4.83 0.18
C PRO A 32 -0.56 -6.24 0.23
N GLN A 33 -1.05 -7.13 -0.65
CA GLN A 33 -0.52 -8.49 -0.77
C GLN A 33 0.95 -8.52 -1.18
N ASP A 34 1.39 -7.62 -2.08
CA ASP A 34 2.81 -7.53 -2.48
C ASP A 34 3.72 -7.13 -1.30
N LEU A 35 3.16 -6.45 -0.31
CA LEU A 35 3.83 -6.06 0.94
C LEU A 35 3.65 -7.10 2.06
N GLY A 36 2.92 -8.19 1.83
CA GLY A 36 2.58 -9.17 2.86
C GLY A 36 1.65 -8.63 3.94
N ILE A 37 0.93 -7.53 3.68
CA ILE A 37 0.03 -6.91 4.63
C ILE A 37 -1.31 -7.64 4.58
N VAL A 38 -1.69 -8.25 5.70
CA VAL A 38 -3.02 -8.81 5.93
C VAL A 38 -3.72 -7.89 6.90
N LEU A 39 -4.60 -7.04 6.37
CA LEU A 39 -5.37 -6.08 7.14
C LEU A 39 -6.82 -6.12 6.66
N ASP A 40 -7.72 -6.39 7.60
CA ASP A 40 -9.16 -6.22 7.40
C ASP A 40 -9.57 -4.85 7.93
N VAL A 41 -10.29 -4.09 7.12
CA VAL A 41 -10.68 -2.70 7.46
C VAL A 41 -12.17 -2.62 7.41
N ASP A 42 -12.79 -2.25 8.53
CA ASP A 42 -14.23 -2.07 8.61
C ASP A 42 -14.66 -0.89 7.73
N GLU A 43 -15.47 -1.17 6.70
CA GLU A 43 -16.08 -0.19 5.81
C GLU A 43 -17.40 0.35 6.41
N THR A 44 -17.29 1.10 7.53
CA THR A 44 -18.46 1.64 8.25
C THR A 44 -18.94 3.00 7.73
N GLY A 45 -18.35 3.51 6.66
CA GLY A 45 -18.76 4.75 6.02
C GLY A 45 -20.10 4.61 5.30
N ASN A 46 -20.81 5.73 5.16
CA ASN A 46 -22.07 5.82 4.43
C ASN A 46 -21.87 6.06 2.93
N THR A 47 -20.64 6.39 2.51
CA THR A 47 -20.28 6.66 1.11
C THR A 47 -19.06 5.85 0.67
N LEU A 48 -18.86 5.75 -0.65
CA LEU A 48 -17.70 5.07 -1.22
C LEU A 48 -16.40 5.81 -0.89
N GLU A 49 -16.44 7.14 -0.86
CA GLU A 49 -15.33 8.02 -0.53
C GLU A 49 -14.90 7.85 0.93
N GLU A 50 -15.86 7.74 1.85
CA GLU A 50 -15.59 7.48 3.27
C GLU A 50 -14.92 6.12 3.45
N ASN A 51 -15.45 5.07 2.82
CA ASN A 51 -14.87 3.73 2.89
C ASN A 51 -13.47 3.65 2.25
N ALA A 52 -13.26 4.33 1.13
CA ALA A 52 -11.93 4.44 0.53
C ALA A 52 -10.93 5.16 1.46
N THR A 53 -11.36 6.22 2.13
CA THR A 53 -10.53 6.98 3.08
C THR A 53 -10.16 6.12 4.29
N LEU A 54 -11.12 5.42 4.90
CA LEU A 54 -10.86 4.51 6.02
C LEU A 54 -9.79 3.48 5.67
N LYS A 55 -9.88 2.88 4.49
CA LYS A 55 -8.88 1.92 3.99
C LYS A 55 -7.52 2.56 3.83
N VAL A 56 -7.42 3.70 3.15
CA VAL A 56 -6.13 4.39 2.95
C VAL A 56 -5.47 4.71 4.29
N MET A 57 -6.22 5.22 5.27
CA MET A 57 -5.69 5.56 6.58
C MET A 57 -5.17 4.32 7.34
N ALA A 58 -5.93 3.22 7.31
CA ALA A 58 -5.52 1.99 7.96
C ALA A 58 -4.24 1.40 7.35
N TYR A 59 -4.13 1.38 6.02
CA TYR A 59 -2.92 0.93 5.33
C TYR A 59 -1.73 1.87 5.54
N LEU A 60 -1.95 3.19 5.60
CA LEU A 60 -0.88 4.16 5.83
C LEU A 60 -0.24 3.99 7.21
N GLN A 61 -1.03 3.68 8.24
CA GLN A 61 -0.51 3.39 9.57
C GLN A 61 0.43 2.18 9.55
N VAL A 62 0.00 1.06 8.95
CA VAL A 62 0.81 -0.16 8.87
C VAL A 62 2.07 0.03 8.03
N VAL A 63 1.93 0.62 6.85
CA VAL A 63 3.06 0.83 5.91
C VAL A 63 4.05 1.82 6.50
N GLY A 64 3.56 2.90 7.11
CA GLY A 64 4.39 3.87 7.81
C GLY A 64 5.22 3.18 8.89
N THR A 65 4.61 2.33 9.72
CA THR A 65 5.32 1.54 10.73
C THR A 65 6.37 0.60 10.12
N ILE A 66 6.05 -0.16 9.07
CA ILE A 66 7.01 -1.05 8.38
C ILE A 66 8.22 -0.26 7.85
N LEU A 67 7.97 0.86 7.18
CA LEU A 67 9.01 1.72 6.63
C LEU A 67 9.89 2.35 7.71
N TRP A 68 9.32 2.67 8.88
CA TRP A 68 10.09 3.15 10.04
C TRP A 68 11.03 2.08 10.61
N PHE A 69 10.62 0.81 10.63
CA PHE A 69 11.46 -0.28 11.14
C PHE A 69 12.51 -0.79 10.15
N LEU A 70 12.26 -0.69 8.83
CA LEU A 70 13.22 -1.13 7.81
C LEU A 70 14.64 -0.53 7.93
N PRO A 71 14.84 0.79 8.12
CA PRO A 71 16.17 1.35 8.33
C PRO A 71 16.81 0.85 9.63
N MET A 72 16.03 0.69 10.72
CA MET A 72 16.55 0.12 11.98
C MET A 72 17.07 -1.31 11.80
N ILE A 73 16.36 -2.14 11.03
CA ILE A 73 16.77 -3.53 10.74
C ILE A 73 18.00 -3.57 9.81
N GLN A 74 18.08 -2.66 8.84
CA GLN A 74 19.24 -2.55 7.96
C GLN A 74 20.50 -2.14 8.75
N GLU A 75 20.36 -1.24 9.72
CA GLU A 75 21.44 -0.83 10.62
C GLU A 75 21.86 -1.98 11.56
N TRP A 76 20.93 -2.78 12.08
CA TRP A 76 21.25 -3.95 12.92
C TRP A 76 22.04 -5.05 12.19
N LYS A 77 21.89 -5.17 10.87
CA LYS A 77 22.68 -6.11 10.06
C LYS A 77 24.09 -5.60 9.73
N LEU A 78 24.42 -4.36 10.12
CA LEU A 78 25.70 -3.70 9.84
C LEU A 78 26.56 -3.48 11.09
N THR A 79 26.08 -3.83 12.27
CA THR A 79 26.93 -3.93 13.47
C THR A 79 27.52 -5.34 13.56
N PRO A 80 28.86 -5.50 13.59
CA PRO A 80 29.53 -6.79 13.67
C PRO A 80 29.28 -7.53 14.99
#